data_AF-A0A8S4ARY3-F1
#
_entry.id   AF-A0A8S4ARY3-F1
#
_cell.length_a   1.000
_cell.length_b   1.000
_cell.length_c   1.000
_cell.angle_alpha   90.00
_cell.angle_beta   90.00
_cell.angle_gamma   90.00
#
_symmetry.space_group_name_H-M   'P 1'
#
loop_
_entity.id
_entity.type
_entity.pdbx_description
1 polymer ?
#
loop_
_entity_poly.entity_id
_entity_poly.type
_entity_poly.pdbx_seq_one_letter_code
_entity_poly.pdbx_strand_id
1 'polypeptide(L)'
;MFSSCISSFVSHLCRSGNSPSEESEERDKEPRTLTYPAYVASLLDTGAKRMAAGVRMDCSSQGQCPRSCHLCHMSPRVSTGRQQSEPVLLKITKAAPIYELVSNNETYQALQEAMMSMLWCSGKGDVIDDWCRCDSSAFGSDGLPTCAPLPQPMSVKCFLLSVQLSQGFN
;
A
#
# COMPACT_ATOMS: atom_id res chain seq x y z
N MET A 1 -3.56 12.35 -22.53
CA MET A 1 -2.13 12.72 -22.52
C MET A 1 -1.80 13.16 -21.10
N PHE A 2 -0.90 12.44 -20.39
CA PHE A 2 -0.40 12.63 -19.01
C PHE A 2 -1.46 12.64 -17.88
N SER A 3 -1.66 11.59 -17.07
CA SER A 3 -0.75 10.98 -16.07
C SER A 3 -0.07 11.99 -15.15
N SER A 4 -0.49 12.08 -13.88
CA SER A 4 0.41 12.10 -12.71
C SER A 4 -0.33 12.00 -11.37
N CYS A 5 0.08 10.98 -10.62
CA CYS A 5 0.08 10.73 -9.18
C CYS A 5 -0.79 11.61 -8.27
N ILE A 6 -1.84 10.99 -7.72
CA ILE A 6 -2.42 11.37 -6.43
C ILE A 6 -1.36 11.07 -5.36
N SER A 7 -0.59 12.09 -5.00
CA SER A 7 0.16 12.12 -3.76
C SER A 7 -0.84 12.23 -2.62
N SER A 8 -1.24 11.10 -2.03
CA SER A 8 -1.93 11.12 -0.73
C SER A 8 -0.90 11.43 0.35
N PHE A 9 -0.62 12.72 0.52
CA PHE A 9 0.02 13.23 1.73
C PHE A 9 -1.06 13.39 2.78
N VAL A 10 -1.02 12.52 3.79
CA VAL A 10 -1.67 12.77 5.08
C VAL A 10 -1.00 14.02 5.66
N SER A 11 -1.78 15.11 5.67
CA SER A 11 -1.61 16.39 6.36
C SER A 11 -0.50 17.32 5.89
N HIS A 12 -0.96 18.34 5.16
CA HIS A 12 -0.54 19.74 5.26
C HIS A 12 -0.02 20.11 6.66
N LEU A 13 1.23 20.59 6.74
CA LEU A 13 1.54 21.74 7.57
C LEU A 13 2.41 22.71 6.74
N CYS A 14 1.88 23.92 6.56
CA CYS A 14 2.51 25.02 5.86
C CYS A 14 3.88 25.38 6.48
N ARG A 15 4.76 25.78 5.57
CA ARG A 15 6.07 26.40 5.75
C ARG A 15 6.07 27.45 6.89
N SER A 16 6.88 27.22 7.92
CA SER A 16 7.65 28.27 8.58
C SER A 16 8.94 27.62 9.07
N GLY A 17 10.07 28.19 8.67
CA GLY A 17 11.38 27.66 9.03
C GLY A 17 11.56 27.69 10.54
N ASN A 18 12.03 26.58 11.09
CA ASN A 18 12.78 26.59 12.33
C ASN A 18 14.12 25.93 12.02
N SER A 19 15.10 26.77 11.72
CA SER A 19 16.50 26.41 11.87
C SER A 19 16.72 26.03 13.34
N PRO A 20 17.46 24.96 13.65
CA PRO A 20 17.78 24.65 15.04
C PRO A 20 18.77 25.70 15.56
N SER A 21 18.37 26.42 16.60
CA SER A 21 19.27 27.29 17.37
C SER A 21 20.34 26.42 18.05
N GLU A 22 21.60 26.73 17.75
CA GLU A 22 22.77 26.23 18.44
C GLU A 22 22.82 26.86 19.84
N GLU A 23 22.54 26.09 20.89
CA GLU A 23 23.10 26.36 22.22
C GLU A 23 23.09 25.09 23.08
N SER A 24 24.18 24.91 23.84
CA SER A 24 24.47 23.89 24.86
C SER A 24 25.28 22.68 24.39
N GLU A 25 26.60 22.86 24.48
CA GLU A 25 27.62 21.81 24.57
C GLU A 25 27.33 20.85 25.73
N GLU A 26 27.35 19.53 25.48
CA GLU A 26 28.22 18.60 26.21
C GLU A 26 28.29 17.27 25.45
N ARG A 27 29.33 17.17 24.63
CA ARG A 27 30.07 15.95 24.24
C ARG A 27 29.31 14.61 24.30
N ASP A 28 28.75 14.15 23.17
CA ASP A 28 28.64 12.71 22.92
C ASP A 28 28.56 12.41 21.41
N LYS A 29 29.04 11.22 21.05
CA LYS A 29 29.16 10.62 19.70
C LYS A 29 28.48 11.36 18.54
N GLU A 30 29.29 11.65 17.52
CA GLU A 30 28.94 11.90 16.12
C GLU A 30 27.47 11.59 15.82
N PRO A 31 26.64 12.60 15.46
CA PRO A 31 25.22 12.41 15.30
C PRO A 31 25.04 11.41 14.18
N ARG A 32 24.78 10.15 14.52
CA ARG A 32 24.34 9.16 13.54
C ARG A 32 23.11 9.80 12.92
N THR A 33 23.20 10.11 11.62
CA THR A 33 22.08 10.59 10.80
C THR A 33 21.07 9.46 10.71
N LEU A 34 20.32 9.25 11.79
CA LEU A 34 19.30 8.24 11.90
C LEU A 34 18.15 8.62 10.97
N THR A 35 17.61 7.64 10.26
CA THR A 35 16.33 7.82 9.57
C THR A 35 15.22 8.02 10.59
N TYR A 36 14.15 8.70 10.20
CA TYR A 36 13.02 8.94 11.10
C TYR A 36 12.45 7.64 11.72
N PRO A 37 12.24 6.53 10.97
CA PRO A 37 11.82 5.26 11.57
C PRO A 37 12.82 4.70 12.59
N ALA A 38 14.13 4.82 12.32
CA ALA A 38 15.17 4.37 13.24
C ALA A 38 15.24 5.22 14.52
N TYR A 39 14.99 6.52 14.40
CA TYR A 39 14.89 7.44 15.54
C TYR A 39 13.68 7.10 16.43
N VAL A 40 12.49 6.93 15.83
CA VAL A 40 11.28 6.56 16.58
C VAL A 40 11.44 5.17 17.22
N ALA A 41 12.07 4.21 16.54
CA ALA A 41 12.39 2.89 17.10
C ALA A 41 13.28 3.02 18.34
N SER A 42 14.31 3.86 18.25
CA SER A 42 15.22 4.14 19.36
C SER A 42 14.50 4.77 20.55
N LEU A 43 13.53 5.68 20.33
CA LEU A 43 12.72 6.27 21.40
C LEU A 43 11.79 5.24 22.07
N LEU A 44 11.23 4.31 21.29
CA LEU A 44 10.43 3.20 21.81
C LEU A 44 11.29 2.22 22.64
N ASP A 45 12.50 1.91 22.17
CA ASP A 45 13.44 0.99 22.84
C ASP A 45 14.06 1.58 24.11
N THR A 46 14.44 2.86 24.10
CA THR A 46 15.08 3.55 25.25
C THR A 46 14.11 3.93 26.37
N GLY A 47 12.81 3.71 26.17
CA GLY A 47 11.81 3.93 27.23
C GLY A 47 11.48 5.39 27.48
N ALA A 48 11.74 6.30 26.53
CA ALA A 48 11.26 7.69 26.50
C ALA A 48 9.74 7.77 26.25
N LYS A 49 8.98 6.93 26.97
CA LYS A 49 7.58 6.55 26.75
C LYS A 49 6.61 7.72 26.74
N ARG A 50 6.93 8.85 27.39
CA ARG A 50 6.06 10.04 27.37
C ARG A 50 6.03 10.71 26.00
N MET A 51 7.13 10.71 25.25
CA MET A 51 7.22 11.32 23.91
C MET A 51 6.75 10.37 22.79
N ALA A 52 6.81 9.06 23.01
CA ALA A 52 6.39 8.04 22.04
C ALA A 52 5.10 7.28 22.44
N ALA A 53 4.35 7.80 23.42
CA ALA A 53 3.11 7.19 23.88
C ALA A 53 2.08 7.08 22.74
N GLY A 54 1.51 5.89 22.54
CA GLY A 54 0.51 5.64 21.51
C GLY A 54 1.07 5.36 20.11
N VAL A 55 2.38 5.50 19.89
CA VAL A 55 3.02 5.16 18.62
C VAL A 55 3.24 3.65 18.54
N ARG A 56 2.86 3.06 17.41
CA ARG A 56 3.15 1.66 17.06
C ARG A 56 3.78 1.62 15.67
N MET A 57 4.74 0.72 15.49
CA MET A 57 5.37 0.47 14.20
C MET A 57 5.18 -0.99 13.82
N ASP A 58 4.55 -1.20 12.67
CA ASP A 58 4.35 -2.50 12.06
C ASP A 58 5.13 -2.57 10.75
N CYS A 59 6.00 -3.56 10.62
CA CYS A 59 6.84 -3.76 9.45
C CYS A 59 6.43 -5.01 8.68
N SER A 60 6.33 -4.88 7.35
CA SER A 60 6.18 -5.98 6.42
C SER A 60 7.28 -5.88 5.37
N SER A 61 8.00 -6.97 5.13
CA SER A 61 9.06 -7.05 4.14
C SER A 61 8.71 -8.05 3.04
N GLN A 62 8.83 -7.62 1.78
CA GLN A 62 8.79 -8.51 0.64
C GLN A 62 10.23 -8.77 0.18
N GLY A 63 10.68 -10.02 0.32
CA GLY A 63 12.06 -10.41 0.02
C GLY A 63 13.05 -10.10 1.15
N GLN A 64 14.29 -10.54 0.95
CA GLN A 64 15.35 -10.43 1.95
C GLN A 64 16.13 -9.12 1.79
N CYS A 65 16.35 -8.40 2.89
CA CYS A 65 17.19 -7.20 2.90
C CYS A 65 18.64 -7.58 2.53
N PRO A 66 19.23 -7.01 1.46
CA PRO A 66 20.60 -7.35 1.06
C PRO A 66 21.60 -6.82 2.09
N ARG A 67 22.70 -7.57 2.29
CA ARG A 67 23.73 -7.21 3.29
C ARG A 67 24.39 -5.84 3.06
N SER A 68 24.36 -5.34 1.82
CA SER A 68 24.87 -4.02 1.45
C SER A 68 23.95 -2.86 1.83
N CYS A 69 22.69 -3.13 2.23
CA CYS A 69 21.73 -2.09 2.58
C CYS A 69 21.62 -1.93 4.10
N HIS A 70 21.99 -0.75 4.60
CA HIS A 70 21.89 -0.41 6.02
C HIS A 70 20.50 0.12 6.43
N LEU A 71 19.58 0.33 5.48
CA LEU A 71 18.29 0.96 5.74
C LEU A 71 17.18 -0.02 6.11
N CYS A 72 17.20 -1.24 5.56
CA CYS A 72 16.20 -2.28 5.80
C CYS A 72 16.65 -3.33 6.83
N HIS A 73 17.83 -3.16 7.42
CA HIS A 73 18.39 -4.13 8.36
C HIS A 73 17.67 -4.04 9.71
N MET A 74 16.78 -5.00 9.96
CA MET A 74 16.20 -5.25 11.27
C MET A 74 17.16 -6.15 12.08
N SER A 75 17.36 -5.88 13.37
CA SER A 75 18.29 -6.64 14.25
C SER A 75 18.18 -8.17 14.08
N PRO A 76 19.30 -8.91 14.20
CA PRO A 76 19.48 -10.18 13.50
C PRO A 76 18.73 -11.33 14.18
N ARG A 77 17.50 -11.61 13.76
CA ARG A 77 16.93 -12.95 13.92
C ARG A 77 17.40 -13.80 12.75
N VAL A 78 18.48 -14.56 13.00
CA VAL A 78 18.94 -15.74 12.24
C VAL A 78 19.15 -15.48 10.73
N SER A 79 20.33 -14.96 10.38
CA SER A 79 20.88 -15.08 9.02
C SER A 79 21.87 -16.24 8.94
N THR A 80 21.38 -17.47 9.14
CA THR A 80 22.10 -18.66 8.70
C THR A 80 22.09 -18.68 7.18
N GLY A 81 23.18 -18.28 6.54
CA GLY A 81 23.37 -18.54 5.12
C GLY A 81 24.16 -17.47 4.39
N ARG A 82 25.22 -17.92 3.74
CA ARG A 82 26.10 -17.17 2.83
C ARG A 82 25.47 -17.05 1.43
N GLN A 83 24.15 -16.95 1.35
CA GLN A 83 23.39 -16.93 0.10
C GLN A 83 22.97 -15.50 -0.26
N GLN A 84 23.17 -15.14 -1.53
CA GLN A 84 22.59 -13.95 -2.12
C GLN A 84 21.07 -14.02 -1.94
N SER A 85 20.46 -12.91 -1.51
CA SER A 85 19.00 -12.80 -1.38
C SER A 85 18.35 -13.03 -2.74
N GLU A 86 17.55 -14.09 -2.87
CA GLU A 86 16.78 -14.35 -4.08
C GLU A 86 15.76 -13.21 -4.27
N PRO A 87 15.74 -12.55 -5.45
CA PRO A 87 14.81 -11.45 -5.70
C PRO A 87 13.37 -11.96 -5.74
N VAL A 88 12.45 -11.22 -5.12
CA VAL A 88 11.02 -11.52 -5.16
C VAL A 88 10.29 -10.57 -6.11
N LEU A 89 9.16 -11.02 -6.67
CA LEU A 89 8.31 -10.17 -7.50
C LEU A 89 7.62 -9.10 -6.65
N LEU A 90 8.08 -7.85 -6.78
CA LEU A 90 7.50 -6.71 -6.06
C LEU A 90 6.34 -6.06 -6.82
N LYS A 91 6.46 -5.94 -8.13
CA LYS A 91 5.49 -5.24 -8.97
C LYS A 91 5.50 -5.77 -10.38
N ILE A 92 4.30 -6.00 -10.93
CA ILE A 92 4.08 -6.21 -12.35
C ILE A 92 3.95 -4.83 -13.00
N THR A 93 4.85 -4.48 -13.92
CA THR A 93 4.87 -3.17 -14.59
C THR A 93 4.13 -3.18 -15.93
N LYS A 94 4.05 -4.35 -16.56
CA LYS A 94 3.32 -4.58 -17.81
C LYS A 94 2.74 -5.99 -17.78
N ALA A 95 1.54 -6.14 -18.29
CA ALA A 95 0.89 -7.41 -18.55
C ALA A 95 0.30 -7.34 -19.96
N ALA A 96 0.42 -8.43 -20.71
CA ALA A 96 -0.23 -8.61 -21.99
C ALA A 96 -1.27 -9.75 -21.83
N PRO A 97 -2.46 -9.62 -22.43
CA PRO A 97 -3.47 -10.67 -22.37
C PRO A 97 -3.03 -11.89 -23.19
N ILE A 98 -3.40 -13.08 -22.74
CA ILE A 98 -2.95 -14.34 -23.34
C ILE A 98 -3.52 -14.55 -24.75
N TYR A 99 -4.71 -14.02 -25.05
CA TYR A 99 -5.30 -14.15 -26.38
C TYR A 99 -4.47 -13.53 -27.50
N GLU A 100 -3.60 -12.55 -27.22
CA GLU A 100 -2.66 -11.99 -28.22
C GLU A 100 -1.64 -13.00 -28.74
N LEU A 101 -1.44 -14.12 -28.03
CA LEU A 101 -0.54 -15.20 -28.45
C LEU A 101 -1.21 -16.17 -29.45
N VAL A 102 -2.52 -16.03 -29.70
CA VAL A 102 -3.30 -16.93 -30.57
C VAL A 102 -3.34 -16.37 -31.98
N SER A 103 -2.95 -17.18 -32.98
CA SER A 103 -2.92 -16.77 -34.39
C SER A 103 -4.22 -17.05 -35.16
N ASN A 104 -5.03 -17.99 -34.70
CA ASN A 104 -6.32 -18.32 -35.30
C ASN A 104 -7.38 -17.31 -34.83
N ASN A 105 -8.01 -16.61 -35.79
CA ASN A 105 -8.94 -15.51 -35.48
C ASN A 105 -10.20 -15.95 -34.72
N GLU A 106 -10.72 -17.14 -35.00
CA GLU A 106 -11.91 -17.68 -34.30
C GLU A 106 -11.59 -18.00 -32.84
N THR A 107 -10.45 -18.65 -32.61
CA THR A 107 -9.98 -18.98 -31.25
C THR A 107 -9.59 -17.73 -30.47
N TYR A 108 -8.99 -16.75 -31.16
CA TYR A 108 -8.69 -15.43 -30.60
C TYR A 108 -9.96 -14.77 -30.05
N GLN A 109 -11.02 -14.70 -30.88
CA GLN A 109 -12.27 -14.08 -30.48
C GLN A 109 -12.95 -14.84 -29.32
N ALA A 110 -13.04 -16.16 -29.42
CA ALA A 110 -13.64 -16.99 -28.37
C ALA A 110 -12.89 -16.85 -27.02
N LEU A 111 -11.56 -16.79 -27.05
CA LEU A 111 -10.75 -16.63 -25.84
C LEU A 111 -10.89 -15.21 -25.26
N GLN A 112 -10.95 -14.19 -26.12
CA GLN A 112 -11.20 -12.81 -25.70
C GLN A 112 -12.56 -12.69 -25.00
N GLU A 113 -13.64 -13.22 -25.59
CA GLU A 113 -14.98 -13.21 -25.02
C GLU A 113 -15.03 -13.97 -23.67
N ALA A 114 -14.44 -15.17 -23.62
CA ALA A 114 -14.38 -15.96 -22.39
C ALA A 114 -13.58 -15.27 -21.28
N MET A 115 -12.46 -14.62 -21.60
CA MET A 115 -11.66 -13.88 -20.60
C MET A 115 -12.43 -12.67 -20.06
N MET A 116 -13.15 -11.95 -20.93
CA MET A 116 -14.00 -10.83 -20.51
C MET A 116 -15.16 -11.30 -19.62
N SER A 117 -15.81 -12.41 -19.98
CA SER A 117 -16.84 -13.06 -19.16
C SER A 117 -16.32 -13.43 -17.77
N MET A 118 -15.13 -14.05 -17.68
CA MET A 118 -14.52 -14.41 -16.40
C MET A 118 -14.21 -13.18 -15.53
N LEU A 119 -13.69 -12.11 -16.13
CA LEU A 119 -13.25 -10.93 -15.41
C LEU A 119 -14.41 -10.08 -14.89
N TRP A 120 -15.45 -9.87 -15.71
CA TRP A 120 -16.52 -8.92 -15.42
C TRP A 120 -17.82 -9.59 -14.98
N CYS A 121 -18.10 -10.79 -15.50
CA CYS A 121 -19.36 -11.50 -15.31
C CYS A 121 -19.19 -12.81 -14.54
N SER A 122 -18.06 -12.98 -13.82
CA SER A 122 -17.75 -14.18 -13.04
C SER A 122 -17.83 -15.50 -13.81
N GLY A 123 -17.70 -15.45 -15.15
CA GLY A 123 -17.85 -16.61 -16.03
C GLY A 123 -19.29 -17.12 -16.20
N LYS A 124 -20.31 -16.34 -15.83
CA LYS A 124 -21.74 -16.73 -15.88
C LYS A 124 -22.58 -15.81 -16.77
N GLY A 125 -22.00 -15.36 -17.87
CA GLY A 125 -22.65 -14.46 -18.80
C GLY A 125 -21.66 -13.73 -19.69
N ASP A 126 -22.17 -13.04 -20.69
CA ASP A 126 -21.37 -12.35 -21.68
C ASP A 126 -21.29 -10.85 -21.37
N VAL A 127 -20.18 -10.22 -21.75
CA VAL A 127 -20.03 -8.76 -21.69
C VAL A 127 -20.59 -8.17 -22.98
N ILE A 128 -21.59 -7.29 -22.85
CA ILE A 128 -22.16 -6.52 -23.95
C ILE A 128 -21.97 -5.05 -23.62
N ASP A 129 -21.16 -4.35 -24.40
CA ASP A 129 -20.73 -2.98 -24.11
C ASP A 129 -20.17 -2.86 -22.69
N ASP A 130 -20.88 -2.16 -21.80
CA ASP A 130 -20.50 -1.88 -20.41
C ASP A 130 -21.28 -2.70 -19.37
N TRP A 131 -22.05 -3.71 -19.79
CA TRP A 131 -22.88 -4.51 -18.88
C TRP A 131 -22.77 -6.02 -19.12
N CYS A 132 -23.05 -6.80 -18.08
CA CYS A 132 -23.06 -8.26 -18.15
C CYS A 132 -24.46 -8.77 -18.46
N ARG A 133 -24.60 -9.51 -19.55
CA ARG A 133 -25.77 -10.32 -19.84
C ARG A 133 -25.62 -11.68 -19.15
N CYS A 134 -26.26 -11.85 -18.01
CA CYS A 134 -26.15 -13.08 -17.23
C CYS A 134 -26.88 -14.27 -17.86
N ASP A 135 -26.29 -15.45 -17.72
CA ASP A 135 -26.95 -16.72 -17.99
C ASP A 135 -28.07 -16.98 -16.98
N SER A 136 -29.04 -17.82 -17.36
CA SER A 136 -30.17 -18.19 -16.49
C SER A 136 -29.74 -18.80 -15.15
N SER A 137 -28.57 -19.45 -15.09
CA SER A 137 -28.00 -20.01 -13.86
C SER A 137 -27.38 -18.97 -12.91
N ALA A 138 -27.31 -17.70 -13.32
CA ALA A 138 -26.68 -16.63 -12.54
C ALA A 138 -27.69 -15.70 -11.86
N PHE A 139 -28.97 -16.09 -11.80
CA PHE A 139 -29.98 -15.35 -11.07
C PHE A 139 -30.09 -15.84 -9.62
N GLY A 140 -30.17 -14.89 -8.68
CA GLY A 140 -30.33 -15.15 -7.26
C GLY A 140 -31.72 -15.68 -6.90
N SER A 141 -31.91 -16.00 -5.62
CA SER A 141 -33.22 -16.42 -5.10
C SER A 141 -34.30 -15.35 -5.22
N ASP A 142 -33.89 -14.08 -5.33
CA ASP A 142 -34.73 -12.91 -5.57
C ASP A 142 -35.04 -12.67 -7.06
N GLY A 143 -34.48 -13.49 -7.96
CA GLY A 143 -34.63 -13.32 -9.40
C GLY A 143 -33.82 -12.15 -9.96
N LEU A 144 -32.87 -11.60 -9.21
CA LEU A 144 -31.97 -10.56 -9.68
C LEU A 144 -30.67 -11.17 -10.24
N PRO A 145 -30.06 -10.56 -11.27
CA PRO A 145 -28.79 -11.03 -11.83
C PRO A 145 -27.64 -10.89 -10.83
N THR A 146 -26.86 -11.96 -10.62
CA THR A 146 -25.71 -11.97 -9.71
C THR A 146 -24.38 -12.27 -10.41
N CYS A 147 -24.32 -12.25 -11.75
CA CYS A 147 -23.09 -12.57 -12.48
C CYS A 147 -21.99 -11.49 -12.34
N ALA A 148 -22.38 -10.23 -12.07
CA ALA A 148 -21.45 -9.13 -11.80
C ALA A 148 -21.64 -8.62 -10.36
N PRO A 149 -20.98 -9.23 -9.35
CA PRO A 149 -21.19 -8.86 -7.95
C PRO A 149 -20.62 -7.46 -7.65
N LEU A 150 -21.43 -6.61 -7.02
CA LEU A 150 -21.01 -5.29 -6.57
C LEU A 150 -20.16 -5.41 -5.29
N PRO A 151 -18.97 -4.78 -5.24
CA PRO A 151 -18.18 -4.72 -4.02
C PRO A 151 -18.94 -3.93 -2.95
N GLN A 152 -18.85 -4.38 -1.70
CA GLN A 152 -19.54 -3.72 -0.60
C GLN A 152 -18.95 -2.33 -0.35
N PRO A 153 -19.79 -1.30 -0.15
CA PRO A 153 -19.31 0.04 0.16
C PRO A 153 -18.61 0.05 1.53
N MET A 154 -17.41 0.62 1.59
CA MET A 154 -16.67 0.78 2.84
C MET A 154 -17.05 2.10 3.50
N SER A 155 -17.73 2.04 4.66
CA SER A 155 -17.98 3.23 5.47
C SER A 155 -16.72 3.61 6.25
N VAL A 156 -16.12 4.75 5.91
CA VAL A 156 -14.99 5.33 6.65
C VAL A 156 -15.46 6.52 7.48
N LYS A 157 -15.01 6.60 8.75
CA LYS A 157 -15.32 7.74 9.63
C LYS A 157 -14.35 8.89 9.34
N CYS A 158 -14.88 10.04 8.95
CA CYS A 158 -14.11 11.29 8.94
C CYS A 158 -14.11 11.87 10.36
N PHE A 159 -13.01 11.70 11.09
CA PHE A 159 -12.81 12.42 12.35
C PHE A 159 -12.29 13.84 12.04
N LEU A 160 -13.09 14.86 12.32
CA LEU A 160 -12.62 16.24 12.42
C LEU A 160 -12.03 16.41 13.83
N LEU A 161 -10.70 16.48 13.93
CA LEU A 161 -10.04 16.86 15.19
C LEU A 161 -10.15 18.37 15.38
N SER A 162 -11.10 18.79 16.20
CA SER A 162 -11.15 20.16 16.74
C SER A 162 -10.15 20.25 17.91
N VAL A 163 -8.97 20.84 17.68
CA VAL A 163 -8.05 21.16 18.78
C VAL A 163 -8.53 22.47 19.43
N GLN A 164 -9.17 22.37 20.60
CA GLN A 164 -9.44 23.53 21.45
C GLN A 164 -8.17 23.92 22.21
N LEU A 165 -7.47 24.97 21.76
CA LEU A 165 -6.50 25.67 22.59
C LEU A 165 -7.23 26.42 23.71
N SER A 166 -7.21 25.87 24.92
CA SER A 166 -7.53 26.62 26.12
C SER A 166 -6.31 27.48 26.47
N GLN A 167 -6.30 28.76 26.07
CA GLN A 167 -5.38 29.73 26.66
C GLN A 167 -5.96 30.17 28.01
N GLY A 168 -5.26 29.82 29.09
CA GLY A 168 -5.49 30.41 30.40
C GLY A 168 -4.91 31.83 30.42
N PHE A 169 -5.80 32.83 30.50
CA PHE A 169 -5.44 34.17 30.92
C PHE A 169 -5.33 34.18 32.46
N ASN A 170 -4.19 34.61 32.98
CA ASN A 170 -4.04 35.14 34.34
C ASN A 170 -3.25 36.44 34.22
#